data_AF-A0AAW6GVM0-F1
#
_entry.id   AF-A0AAW6GVM0-F1
#
_cell.length_a   1.000
_cell.length_b   1.000
_cell.length_c   1.000
_cell.angle_alpha   90.00
_cell.angle_beta   90.00
_cell.angle_gamma   90.00
#
_symmetry.space_group_name_H-M   'P 1'
#
loop_
_entity.id
_entity.type
_entity.pdbx_description
1 polymer ?
#
loop_
_entity_poly.entity_id
_entity_poly.type
_entity_poly.pdbx_seq_one_letter_code
_entity_poly.pdbx_strand_id
1 'polypeptide(L)'
;MTEKKKLFVLCVALFCFMAVSAQQRMSVSSPDGKLRFSLKVTSESVSYDIDYRKQPLITNSLLGFSFDSGEFGRNLKAGKVQRKKIDETYKLIVGKTSSVRSRCNEMTVPMQERSDSGRLINLVVRAFDDGIAFRYEFPEQKAWDSYVMYD
;
A
#
# COMPACT_ATOMS: atom_id res chain seq x y z
N MET A 1 38.68 28.77 25.08
CA MET A 1 38.39 27.49 24.38
C MET A 1 36.99 26.90 24.70
N THR A 2 36.18 27.56 25.54
CA THR A 2 34.90 27.03 26.02
C THR A 2 33.70 27.33 25.09
N GLU A 3 33.71 28.48 24.42
CA GLU A 3 32.64 28.91 23.49
C GLU A 3 32.56 28.07 22.21
N LYS A 4 33.71 27.71 21.62
CA LYS A 4 33.78 26.83 20.44
C LYS A 4 33.28 25.41 20.74
N LYS A 5 33.46 24.92 21.97
CA LYS A 5 32.93 23.62 22.42
C LYS A 5 31.41 23.65 22.60
N LYS A 6 30.85 24.75 23.12
CA LYS A 6 29.40 24.93 23.22
C LYS A 6 28.72 25.03 21.84
N LEU A 7 29.33 25.75 20.90
CA LEU A 7 28.83 25.86 19.53
C LEU A 7 28.88 24.51 18.78
N PHE A 8 29.94 23.72 19.00
CA PHE A 8 30.07 22.38 18.44
C PHE A 8 29.02 21.40 19.01
N VAL A 9 28.75 21.45 20.32
CA VAL A 9 27.71 20.63 20.97
C VAL A 9 26.30 21.01 20.47
N LEU A 10 26.04 22.29 20.25
CA LEU A 10 24.75 22.76 19.69
C LEU A 10 24.52 22.27 18.26
N CYS A 11 25.57 22.26 17.41
CA CYS A 11 25.49 21.74 16.05
C CYS A 11 25.27 20.21 16.00
N VAL A 12 25.88 19.45 16.91
CA VAL A 12 25.67 17.99 17.00
C VAL A 12 24.25 17.66 17.49
N ALA A 13 23.71 18.43 18.44
CA ALA A 13 22.33 18.27 18.90
C ALA A 13 21.29 18.61 17.81
N LEU A 14 21.56 19.60 16.95
CA LEU A 14 20.70 19.94 15.81
C LEU A 14 20.71 18.86 14.72
N PHE A 15 21.84 18.17 14.54
CA PHE A 15 21.99 17.12 13.52
C PHE A 15 21.22 15.84 13.89
N CYS A 16 21.10 15.52 15.19
CA CYS A 16 20.33 14.36 15.66
C CYS A 16 18.82 14.50 15.48
N PHE A 17 18.28 15.72 15.30
CA PHE A 17 16.84 15.94 15.09
C PHE A 17 16.39 15.75 13.62
N MET A 18 17.31 15.62 12.67
CA MET A 18 16.98 15.45 11.24
C MET A 18 16.94 14.00 10.75
N ALA A 19 17.06 13.02 11.65
CA ALA A 19 16.74 11.62 11.31
C ALA A 19 15.21 11.42 11.27
N VAL A 20 14.50 12.20 10.44
CA VAL A 20 13.13 11.87 10.04
C VAL A 20 13.24 10.59 9.22
N SER A 21 12.89 9.47 9.84
CA SER A 21 12.69 8.21 9.13
C SER A 21 11.68 8.48 8.01
N ALA A 22 12.13 8.39 6.76
CA ALA A 22 11.28 8.46 5.60
C ALA A 22 10.42 7.18 5.55
N GLN A 23 9.36 7.14 6.36
CA GLN A 23 8.40 6.04 6.34
C GLN A 23 7.83 5.96 4.93
N GLN A 24 8.03 4.82 4.26
CA GLN A 24 7.53 4.60 2.91
C GLN A 24 6.02 4.82 2.91
N ARG A 25 5.56 5.90 2.26
CA ARG A 25 4.15 6.27 2.24
C ARG A 25 3.38 5.26 1.41
N MET A 26 2.72 4.32 2.06
CA MET A 26 1.86 3.30 1.43
C MET A 26 0.41 3.79 1.36
N SER A 27 0.20 4.96 0.76
CA SER A 27 -1.14 5.47 0.47
C SER A 27 -1.32 5.90 -0.98
N VAL A 28 -2.55 5.88 -1.46
CA VAL A 28 -2.97 6.38 -2.77
C VAL A 28 -4.25 7.20 -2.62
N SER A 29 -4.31 8.32 -3.31
CA SER A 29 -5.47 9.22 -3.31
C SER A 29 -6.13 9.25 -4.67
N SER A 30 -7.43 9.52 -4.71
CA SER A 30 -8.15 9.80 -5.94
C SER A 30 -7.55 10.99 -6.70
N PRO A 31 -7.78 11.11 -8.02
CA PRO A 31 -7.39 12.28 -8.80
C PRO A 31 -7.85 13.61 -8.20
N ASP A 32 -9.05 13.67 -7.63
CA ASP A 32 -9.59 14.86 -6.95
C ASP A 32 -9.15 15.01 -5.48
N GLY A 33 -8.40 14.03 -4.96
CA GLY A 33 -7.84 14.01 -3.62
C GLY A 33 -8.83 13.77 -2.48
N LYS A 34 -10.13 13.56 -2.77
CA LYS A 34 -11.15 13.35 -1.74
C LYS A 34 -11.09 11.96 -1.13
N LEU A 35 -10.85 10.93 -1.91
CA LEU A 35 -10.67 9.56 -1.40
C LEU A 35 -9.19 9.28 -1.18
N ARG A 36 -8.88 8.58 -0.08
CA ARG A 36 -7.52 8.11 0.22
C ARG A 36 -7.60 6.71 0.80
N PHE A 37 -6.86 5.79 0.21
CA PHE A 37 -6.53 4.49 0.81
C PHE A 37 -5.16 4.59 1.47
N SER A 38 -5.04 4.06 2.69
CA SER A 38 -3.80 3.99 3.45
C SER A 38 -3.56 2.56 3.92
N LEU A 39 -2.41 1.98 3.56
CA LEU A 39 -1.99 0.64 3.99
C LEU A 39 -1.09 0.75 5.23
N LYS A 40 -1.38 -0.07 6.24
CA LYS A 40 -0.57 -0.27 7.43
C LYS A 40 -0.04 -1.69 7.42
N VAL A 41 1.29 -1.83 7.47
CA VAL A 41 1.98 -3.11 7.58
C VAL A 41 2.74 -3.12 8.90
N THR A 42 2.38 -4.02 9.79
CA THR A 42 3.07 -4.25 11.06
C THR A 42 3.65 -5.67 11.07
N SER A 43 4.39 -6.03 12.12
CA SER A 43 4.81 -7.42 12.33
C SER A 43 3.61 -8.36 12.54
N GLU A 44 2.52 -7.85 13.11
CA GLU A 44 1.38 -8.67 13.51
C GLU A 44 0.33 -8.83 12.41
N SER A 45 0.15 -7.80 11.58
CA SER A 45 -0.94 -7.75 10.61
C SER A 45 -0.68 -6.73 9.50
N VAL A 46 -1.40 -6.93 8.39
CA VAL A 46 -1.62 -5.91 7.36
C VAL A 46 -3.07 -5.46 7.41
N SER A 47 -3.28 -4.15 7.44
CA SER A 47 -4.61 -3.55 7.44
C SER A 47 -4.66 -2.28 6.60
N TYR A 48 -5.87 -1.82 6.29
CA TYR A 48 -6.06 -0.57 5.58
C TYR A 48 -7.13 0.33 6.21
N ASP A 49 -7.00 1.61 5.89
CA ASP A 49 -7.96 2.66 6.20
C ASP A 49 -8.38 3.36 4.89
N ILE A 50 -9.63 3.81 4.82
CA ILE A 50 -10.13 4.68 3.75
C ILE A 50 -10.70 5.95 4.36
N ASP A 51 -10.20 7.10 3.90
CA ASP A 51 -10.74 8.41 4.23
C ASP A 51 -11.51 9.01 3.04
N TYR A 52 -12.64 9.65 3.31
CA TYR A 52 -13.32 10.55 2.38
C TYR A 52 -13.27 11.99 2.93
N ARG A 53 -12.68 12.91 2.17
CA ARG A 53 -12.49 14.32 2.56
C ARG A 53 -11.84 14.47 3.95
N LYS A 54 -10.84 13.62 4.25
CA LYS A 54 -10.13 13.53 5.54
C LYS A 54 -10.98 13.05 6.72
N GLN A 55 -12.20 12.56 6.47
CA GLN A 55 -13.01 11.89 7.47
C GLN A 55 -12.87 10.36 7.29
N PRO A 56 -12.67 9.60 8.37
CA PRO A 56 -12.59 8.14 8.30
C PRO A 56 -13.90 7.57 7.74
N LEU A 57 -13.80 6.71 6.73
CA LEU A 57 -14.90 5.97 6.15
C LEU A 57 -14.81 4.48 6.47
N ILE A 58 -13.60 3.90 6.35
CA ILE A 58 -13.26 2.54 6.76
C ILE A 58 -11.99 2.60 7.60
N THR A 59 -11.95 1.88 8.71
CA THR A 59 -10.80 1.86 9.61
C THR A 59 -10.33 0.45 9.91
N ASN A 60 -9.01 0.29 10.07
CA ASN A 60 -8.32 -0.92 10.52
C ASN A 60 -8.85 -2.24 9.93
N SER A 61 -9.11 -2.29 8.63
CA SER A 61 -9.64 -3.47 7.97
C SER A 61 -8.51 -4.42 7.58
N LEU A 62 -8.52 -5.65 8.12
CA LEU A 62 -7.45 -6.63 7.94
C LEU A 62 -7.38 -7.15 6.50
N LEU A 63 -6.17 -7.50 6.09
CA LEU A 63 -5.84 -8.08 4.79
C LEU A 63 -5.01 -9.35 5.03
N GLY A 64 -5.44 -10.47 4.45
CA GLY A 64 -4.77 -11.74 4.59
C GLY A 64 -5.56 -12.89 3.97
N PHE A 65 -4.95 -14.08 3.96
CA PHE A 65 -5.52 -15.31 3.43
C PHE A 65 -5.11 -16.51 4.27
N SER A 66 -5.93 -17.54 4.24
CA SER A 66 -5.59 -18.87 4.75
C SER A 66 -5.34 -19.79 3.56
N PHE A 67 -4.16 -20.39 3.50
CA PHE A 67 -3.83 -21.41 2.51
C PHE A 67 -3.59 -22.77 3.17
N ASP A 68 -3.62 -23.85 2.37
CA ASP A 68 -3.11 -25.18 2.74
C ASP A 68 -1.70 -25.16 3.34
N SER A 69 -0.87 -24.26 2.84
CA SER A 69 0.50 -23.99 3.25
C SER A 69 0.62 -23.03 4.44
N GLY A 70 -0.50 -22.64 5.06
CA GLY A 70 -0.57 -21.74 6.21
C GLY A 70 -1.01 -20.31 5.88
N GLU A 71 -1.25 -19.53 6.93
CA GLU A 71 -1.75 -18.15 6.84
C GLU A 71 -0.77 -17.18 6.17
N PHE A 72 -1.30 -16.26 5.38
CA PHE A 72 -0.60 -15.10 4.83
C PHE A 72 -1.23 -13.82 5.37
N GLY A 73 -0.44 -12.93 5.97
CA GLY A 73 -0.94 -11.66 6.54
C GLY A 73 -0.14 -11.14 7.72
N ARG A 74 0.77 -11.94 8.26
CA ARG A 74 1.64 -11.62 9.40
C ARG A 74 3.11 -11.67 8.97
N ASN A 75 3.98 -10.97 9.70
CA ASN A 75 5.42 -10.94 9.44
C ASN A 75 5.81 -10.62 7.98
N LEU A 76 5.03 -9.75 7.33
CA LEU A 76 5.24 -9.37 5.94
C LEU A 76 6.25 -8.22 5.83
N LYS A 77 7.09 -8.28 4.80
CA LYS A 77 7.96 -7.20 4.37
C LYS A 77 7.33 -6.54 3.14
N ALA A 78 6.95 -5.27 3.27
CA ALA A 78 6.55 -4.47 2.12
C ALA A 78 7.76 -4.15 1.25
N GLY A 79 7.67 -4.45 -0.04
CA GLY A 79 8.64 -4.11 -1.07
C GLY A 79 8.53 -2.66 -1.52
N LYS A 80 9.25 -2.33 -2.60
CA LYS A 80 9.19 -1.00 -3.22
C LYS A 80 7.81 -0.77 -3.84
N VAL A 81 7.13 0.27 -3.38
CA VAL A 81 5.81 0.66 -3.90
C VAL A 81 5.94 1.17 -5.34
N GLN A 82 5.10 0.63 -6.23
CA GLN A 82 4.98 1.06 -7.62
C GLN A 82 3.71 1.91 -7.77
N ARG A 83 3.74 2.90 -8.66
CA ARG A 83 2.64 3.86 -8.82
C ARG A 83 2.38 4.13 -10.29
N LYS A 84 1.10 4.24 -10.65
CA LYS A 84 0.66 4.57 -12.01
C LYS A 84 -0.49 5.58 -11.94
N LYS A 85 -0.59 6.44 -12.95
CA LYS A 85 -1.81 7.22 -13.22
C LYS A 85 -2.46 6.63 -14.46
N ILE A 86 -3.76 6.38 -14.39
CA ILE A 86 -4.56 5.82 -15.47
C ILE A 86 -5.61 6.87 -15.82
N ASP A 87 -5.70 7.21 -17.10
CA ASP A 87 -6.76 8.06 -17.65
C ASP A 87 -7.07 7.54 -19.05
N GLU A 88 -8.04 6.65 -19.12
CA GLU A 88 -8.38 5.91 -20.33
C GLU A 88 -9.86 6.10 -20.62
N THR A 89 -10.23 6.17 -21.90
CA THR A 89 -11.62 6.23 -22.33
C THR A 89 -11.90 5.07 -23.27
N TYR A 90 -12.95 4.30 -22.98
CA TYR A 90 -13.35 3.14 -23.78
C TYR A 90 -14.84 3.19 -24.11
N LYS A 91 -15.19 2.56 -25.24
CA LYS A 91 -16.58 2.45 -25.70
C LYS A 91 -17.22 1.18 -25.19
N LEU A 92 -18.48 1.27 -24.80
CA LEU A 92 -19.31 0.12 -24.44
C LEU A 92 -20.22 -0.23 -25.62
N ILE A 93 -20.27 -1.52 -25.98
CA ILE A 93 -21.19 -2.02 -27.02
C ILE A 93 -22.63 -2.03 -26.48
N VAL A 94 -22.80 -2.36 -25.19
CA VAL A 94 -24.09 -2.36 -24.47
C VAL A 94 -23.88 -1.78 -23.08
N GLY A 95 -24.78 -0.92 -22.61
CA GLY A 95 -24.72 -0.33 -21.27
C GLY A 95 -25.54 0.94 -21.12
N LYS A 96 -25.48 1.56 -19.94
CA LYS A 96 -26.18 2.83 -19.62
C LYS A 96 -25.51 4.07 -20.23
N THR A 97 -24.28 3.93 -20.72
CA THR A 97 -23.53 4.95 -21.47
C THR A 97 -22.77 4.27 -22.60
N SER A 98 -22.54 4.99 -23.71
CA SER A 98 -21.76 4.50 -24.86
C SER A 98 -20.25 4.70 -24.70
N SER A 99 -19.82 5.54 -23.77
CA SER A 99 -18.42 5.84 -23.50
C SER A 99 -18.18 5.98 -21.99
N VAL A 100 -17.11 5.35 -21.49
CA VAL A 100 -16.69 5.40 -20.09
C VAL A 100 -15.27 5.97 -20.03
N ARG A 101 -15.06 6.96 -19.16
CA ARG A 101 -13.73 7.46 -18.80
C ARG A 101 -13.31 6.85 -17.47
N SER A 102 -12.26 6.04 -17.49
CA SER A 102 -11.64 5.43 -16.32
C SER A 102 -10.41 6.23 -15.93
N ARG A 103 -10.54 7.09 -14.91
CA ARG A 103 -9.46 7.91 -14.38
C ARG A 103 -9.17 7.59 -12.92
N CYS A 104 -7.98 7.09 -12.62
CA CYS A 104 -7.57 6.74 -11.26
C CYS A 104 -6.08 6.88 -11.04
N ASN A 105 -5.68 6.96 -9.77
CA ASN A 105 -4.31 6.71 -9.36
C ASN A 105 -4.20 5.28 -8.83
N GLU A 106 -3.14 4.58 -9.20
CA GLU A 106 -2.87 3.20 -8.81
C GLU A 106 -1.60 3.11 -7.95
N MET A 107 -1.63 2.20 -6.98
CA MET A 107 -0.50 1.83 -6.14
C MET A 107 -0.42 0.32 -6.02
N THR A 108 0.74 -0.25 -6.34
CA THR A 108 1.04 -1.67 -6.15
C THR A 108 2.07 -1.82 -5.04
N VAL A 109 1.74 -2.64 -4.05
CA VAL A 109 2.58 -2.94 -2.89
C VAL A 109 2.93 -4.43 -2.90
N PRO A 110 4.17 -4.79 -3.26
CA PRO A 110 4.65 -6.17 -3.09
C PRO A 110 4.75 -6.50 -1.59
N MET A 111 4.19 -7.62 -1.16
CA MET A 111 4.26 -8.07 0.23
C MET A 111 4.87 -9.48 0.27
N GLN A 112 6.03 -9.59 0.90
CA GLN A 112 6.76 -10.86 0.99
C GLN A 112 6.81 -11.37 2.42
N GLU A 113 6.53 -12.65 2.62
CA GLU A 113 6.75 -13.30 3.91
C GLU A 113 8.22 -13.32 4.29
N ARG A 114 8.50 -13.14 5.59
CA ARG A 114 9.85 -13.30 6.14
C ARG A 114 10.16 -14.74 6.58
N SER A 115 9.18 -15.64 6.57
CA SER A 115 9.34 -17.07 6.83
C SER A 115 9.97 -17.79 5.64
N ASP A 116 10.31 -19.06 5.84
CA ASP A 116 10.93 -19.93 4.83
C ASP A 116 10.05 -20.14 3.59
N SER A 117 8.72 -20.01 3.73
CA SER A 117 7.76 -20.00 2.62
C SER A 117 8.03 -18.87 1.62
N GLY A 118 8.51 -17.72 2.11
CA GLY A 118 8.96 -16.59 1.28
C GLY A 118 7.93 -16.05 0.28
N ARG A 119 6.64 -16.39 0.45
CA ARG A 119 5.58 -16.13 -0.53
C ARG A 119 5.47 -14.64 -0.80
N LEU A 120 5.40 -14.29 -2.08
CA LEU A 120 5.22 -12.94 -2.57
C LEU A 120 3.81 -12.79 -3.12
N ILE A 121 3.04 -11.85 -2.54
CA ILE A 121 1.72 -11.45 -3.05
C ILE A 121 1.71 -9.93 -3.18
N ASN A 122 1.21 -9.41 -4.29
CA ASN A 122 1.07 -7.97 -4.48
C ASN A 122 -0.34 -7.52 -4.08
N LEU A 123 -0.44 -6.39 -3.37
CA LEU A 123 -1.70 -5.65 -3.24
C LEU A 123 -1.73 -4.54 -4.28
N VAL A 124 -2.72 -4.55 -5.17
CA VAL A 124 -2.95 -3.48 -6.16
C VAL A 124 -4.17 -2.69 -5.76
N VAL A 125 -4.02 -1.37 -5.62
CA VAL A 125 -5.08 -0.46 -5.21
C VAL A 125 -5.24 0.63 -6.26
N ARG A 126 -6.47 0.85 -6.71
CA ARG A 126 -6.89 1.97 -7.56
C ARG A 126 -7.84 2.89 -6.81
N ALA A 127 -7.52 4.18 -6.80
CA ALA A 127 -8.35 5.22 -6.24
C ALA A 127 -8.96 6.06 -7.36
N PHE A 128 -10.28 5.95 -7.51
CA PHE A 128 -11.14 6.76 -8.37
C PHE A 128 -11.74 7.92 -7.55
N ASP A 129 -12.31 8.92 -8.21
CA ASP A 129 -12.95 10.06 -7.52
C ASP A 129 -14.21 9.65 -6.73
N ASP A 130 -14.82 8.52 -7.08
CA ASP A 130 -16.05 7.98 -6.52
C ASP A 130 -15.90 6.62 -5.82
N GLY A 131 -14.71 6.01 -5.82
CA GLY A 131 -14.50 4.73 -5.17
C GLY A 131 -13.04 4.27 -5.05
N ILE A 132 -12.83 3.26 -4.22
CA ILE A 132 -11.57 2.53 -4.12
C ILE A 132 -11.82 1.10 -4.60
N ALA A 133 -10.95 0.59 -5.48
CA ALA A 133 -10.92 -0.82 -5.85
C ALA A 133 -9.54 -1.38 -5.49
N PHE A 134 -9.49 -2.57 -4.92
CA PHE A 134 -8.23 -3.27 -4.71
C PHE A 134 -8.35 -4.75 -5.03
N ARG A 135 -7.22 -5.38 -5.33
CA ARG A 135 -7.10 -6.81 -5.56
C ARG A 135 -5.73 -7.32 -5.11
N TYR A 136 -5.63 -8.63 -4.98
CA TYR A 136 -4.36 -9.31 -4.83
C TYR A 136 -3.91 -9.86 -6.18
N GLU A 137 -2.60 -9.82 -6.42
CA GLU A 137 -1.97 -10.50 -7.56
C GLU A 137 -0.97 -11.52 -7.02
N PHE A 138 -1.06 -12.73 -7.56
CA PHE A 138 -0.26 -13.90 -7.20
C PHE A 138 0.77 -14.13 -8.31
N PRO A 139 1.94 -13.48 -8.25
CA PRO A 139 2.97 -13.69 -9.27
C PRO A 139 3.48 -15.13 -9.22
N GLU A 140 3.77 -15.68 -10.39
CA GLU A 140 4.49 -16.94 -10.51
C GLU A 140 5.83 -16.86 -9.77
N GLN A 141 6.12 -17.84 -8.93
CA GLN A 141 7.32 -17.88 -8.11
C GLN A 141 7.74 -19.32 -7.81
N LYS A 142 9.03 -19.49 -7.55
CA LYS A 142 9.61 -20.81 -7.26
C LYS A 142 8.98 -21.37 -5.98
N ALA A 143 8.58 -22.64 -6.03
CA ALA A 143 7.98 -23.39 -4.91
C ALA A 143 6.60 -22.89 -4.43
N TRP A 144 5.90 -22.06 -5.21
CA TRP A 144 4.50 -21.68 -4.95
C TRP A 144 3.76 -21.40 -6.27
N ASP A 145 3.61 -22.43 -7.09
CA ASP A 145 2.95 -22.42 -8.41
C ASP A 145 1.49 -22.90 -8.37
N SER A 146 1.08 -23.51 -7.26
CA SER A 146 -0.30 -23.91 -6.97
C SER A 146 -0.60 -23.72 -5.48
N TYR A 147 -1.87 -23.44 -5.17
CA TYR A 147 -2.33 -23.22 -3.79
C TYR A 147 -3.82 -23.51 -3.68
N VAL A 148 -4.23 -23.99 -2.51
CA VAL A 148 -5.65 -24.04 -2.10
C VAL A 148 -5.88 -22.94 -1.08
N MET A 149 -6.87 -22.08 -1.36
CA MET A 149 -7.30 -21.02 -0.46
C MET A 149 -8.53 -21.49 0.30
N TYR A 150 -8.56 -21.23 1.61
CA TYR A 150 -9.71 -21.47 2.47
C TYR A 150 -10.46 -20.17 2.74
N ASP A 151 -11.75 -20.34 3.08
CA ASP A 151 -12.61 -19.27 3.62
C ASP A 151 -12.25 -18.97 5.09
#